data_AF-B0JNY7-F1
#
_entry.id   AF-B0JNY7-F1
#
_cell.length_a   1.000
_cell.length_b   1.000
_cell.length_c   1.000
_cell.angle_alpha   90.00
_cell.angle_beta   90.00
_cell.angle_gamma   90.00
#
_symmetry.space_group_name_H-M   'P 1'
#
loop_
_entity.id
_entity.type
_entity.pdbx_description
1 polymer ?
#
loop_
_entity_poly.entity_id
_entity_poly.type
_entity_poly.pdbx_seq_one_letter_code
_entity_poly.pdbx_strand_id
1 'polypeptide(L)'
;MEPVSLIIAALTAGAVAAAKDTAEKGVKDTYQGLKTLIKRKFANDALAQAMVEAKPEDIKKAEGLLKDKIVEAGVDKDNEITKLAQDLLDKLQEQPGGQQIITQNISNVKYAATSGTGNASISGITEHGTSKDD
;
A
#
# COMPACT_ATOMS: atom_id res chain seq x y z
N MET A 1 11.60 -11.63 0.10
CA MET A 1 10.18 -11.50 -0.30
C MET A 1 10.10 -11.65 -1.80
N GLU A 2 8.98 -12.14 -2.33
CA GLU A 2 8.77 -12.13 -3.78
C GLU A 2 8.66 -10.68 -4.29
N PRO A 3 9.27 -10.35 -5.45
CA PRO A 3 9.23 -9.00 -6.01
C PRO A 3 7.79 -8.54 -6.26
N VAL A 4 6.92 -9.44 -6.71
CA VAL A 4 5.49 -9.18 -6.89
C VAL A 4 4.82 -8.70 -5.59
N SER A 5 4.99 -9.45 -4.49
CA SER A 5 4.42 -9.09 -3.20
C SER A 5 4.95 -7.77 -2.67
N LEU A 6 6.23 -7.47 -2.93
CA LEU A 6 6.84 -6.19 -2.57
C LEU A 6 6.18 -5.02 -3.33
N ILE A 7 5.87 -5.19 -4.62
CA ILE A 7 5.19 -4.17 -5.42
C ILE A 7 3.77 -3.92 -4.92
N ILE A 8 3.00 -4.99 -4.66
CA ILE A 8 1.62 -4.86 -4.14
C ILE A 8 1.63 -4.19 -2.75
N ALA A 9 2.57 -4.57 -1.90
CA ALA A 9 2.78 -3.95 -0.59
C ALA A 9 3.08 -2.45 -0.71
N ALA A 10 4.01 -2.07 -1.59
CA ALA A 10 4.39 -0.68 -1.81
C ALA A 10 3.24 0.15 -2.38
N LEU A 11 2.44 -0.41 -3.29
CA LEU A 11 1.24 0.25 -3.81
C LEU A 11 0.20 0.50 -2.73
N THR A 12 -0.10 -0.52 -1.94
CA THR A 12 -1.12 -0.43 -0.88
C THR A 12 -0.68 0.55 0.21
N ALA A 13 0.55 0.40 0.71
CA ALA A 13 1.10 1.27 1.74
C ALA A 13 1.32 2.70 1.22
N GLY A 14 1.80 2.85 -0.02
CA GLY A 14 1.98 4.13 -0.69
C GLY A 14 0.67 4.88 -0.93
N ALA A 15 -0.40 4.17 -1.31
CA ALA A 15 -1.73 4.75 -1.45
C ALA A 15 -2.28 5.27 -0.12
N VAL A 16 -2.13 4.50 0.96
CA VAL A 16 -2.55 4.92 2.32
C VAL A 16 -1.68 6.07 2.81
N ALA A 17 -0.37 6.01 2.58
CA ALA A 17 0.56 7.07 2.95
C ALA A 17 0.23 8.37 2.21
N ALA A 18 0.05 8.32 0.89
CA ALA A 18 -0.32 9.49 0.09
C ALA A 18 -1.68 10.07 0.50
N ALA A 19 -2.62 9.22 0.96
CA ALA A 19 -3.91 9.66 1.51
C ALA A 19 -3.79 10.30 2.89
N LYS A 20 -2.76 9.96 3.68
CA LYS A 20 -2.42 10.70 4.89
C LYS A 20 -1.65 11.96 4.50
N ASP A 21 -2.16 13.12 4.88
CA ASP A 21 -1.49 14.39 4.59
C ASP A 21 -0.08 14.48 5.21
N THR A 22 0.20 13.63 6.20
CA THR A 22 1.49 13.46 6.88
C THR A 22 2.59 12.81 6.04
N ALA A 23 2.30 12.28 4.85
CA ALA A 23 3.36 11.73 4.00
C ALA A 23 4.25 12.84 3.44
N GLU A 24 5.55 12.72 3.69
CA GLU A 24 6.59 13.58 3.16
C GLU A 24 6.55 13.60 1.63
N LYS A 25 7.00 14.74 1.08
CA LYS A 25 7.03 14.96 -0.37
C LYS A 25 7.83 13.86 -1.09
N GLY A 26 8.88 13.33 -0.46
CA GLY A 26 9.67 12.21 -0.99
C GLY A 26 8.86 10.92 -1.15
N VAL A 27 8.02 10.54 -0.17
CA VAL A 27 7.14 9.37 -0.27
C VAL A 27 6.13 9.55 -1.40
N LYS A 28 5.53 10.74 -1.50
CA LYS A 28 4.56 11.07 -2.55
C LYS A 28 5.20 11.02 -3.94
N ASP A 29 6.43 11.53 -4.08
CA ASP A 29 7.18 11.53 -5.34
C ASP A 29 7.54 10.10 -5.78
N THR A 30 8.13 9.30 -4.88
CA THR A 30 8.46 7.89 -5.15
C THR A 30 7.20 7.09 -5.49
N TYR A 31 6.08 7.31 -4.80
CA TYR A 31 4.80 6.64 -5.09
C TYR A 31 4.26 7.02 -6.47
N GLN A 32 4.28 8.30 -6.83
CA GLN A 32 3.86 8.75 -8.17
C GLN A 32 4.73 8.17 -9.27
N GLY A 33 6.05 8.12 -9.06
CA GLY A 33 7.02 7.49 -9.97
C GLY A 33 6.73 6.01 -10.16
N LEU A 34 6.58 5.27 -9.05
CA LEU A 34 6.22 3.85 -9.06
C LEU A 34 4.91 3.60 -9.81
N LYS A 35 3.86 4.36 -9.47
CA LYS A 35 2.53 4.25 -10.11
C LYS A 35 2.62 4.49 -11.62
N THR A 36 3.43 5.45 -12.05
CA THR A 36 3.63 5.79 -13.46
C THR A 36 4.32 4.65 -14.22
N LEU A 37 5.36 4.05 -13.66
CA LEU A 37 6.05 2.91 -14.29
C LEU A 37 5.12 1.70 -14.39
N ILE A 38 4.42 1.39 -13.31
CA ILE A 38 3.48 0.28 -13.24
C ILE A 38 2.35 0.46 -14.25
N LYS A 39 1.76 1.66 -14.35
CA LYS A 39 0.75 1.98 -15.38
C LYS A 39 1.26 1.77 -16.79
N ARG A 40 2.54 2.07 -17.05
CA ARG A 40 3.16 1.89 -18.37
C ARG A 40 3.30 0.42 -18.72
N LYS A 41 3.64 -0.43 -17.75
CA LYS A 41 3.65 -1.89 -17.93
C LYS A 41 2.25 -2.46 -18.13
N PHE A 42 1.28 -1.96 -17.35
CA PHE A 42 -0.13 -2.31 -17.49
C PHE A 42 -0.83 -1.57 -18.63
N ALA A 43 -0.12 -0.92 -19.56
CA ALA A 43 -0.75 -0.31 -20.72
C ALA A 43 -1.53 -1.31 -21.59
N ASN A 44 -1.19 -2.61 -21.51
CA ASN A 44 -1.92 -3.70 -22.15
C ASN A 44 -3.04 -4.31 -21.27
N ASP A 45 -3.20 -3.86 -20.02
CA ASP A 45 -4.18 -4.40 -19.07
C ASP A 45 -4.88 -3.28 -18.28
N ALA A 46 -6.01 -2.83 -18.83
CA ALA A 46 -6.81 -1.76 -18.25
C ALA A 46 -7.35 -2.10 -16.84
N LEU A 47 -7.56 -3.39 -16.57
CA LEU A 47 -8.07 -3.86 -15.28
C LEU A 47 -6.98 -3.71 -14.21
N ALA A 48 -5.75 -4.12 -14.52
CA ALA A 48 -4.60 -3.89 -13.65
C ALA A 48 -4.31 -2.40 -13.43
N GLN A 49 -4.44 -1.56 -14.47
CA GLN A 49 -4.34 -0.11 -14.30
C GLN A 49 -5.39 0.42 -13.31
N ALA A 50 -6.66 0.03 -13.47
CA ALA A 50 -7.73 0.43 -12.57
C ALA A 50 -7.47 -0.05 -11.14
N MET A 51 -6.96 -1.26 -10.96
CA MET A 51 -6.61 -1.81 -9.64
C MET A 51 -5.48 -1.03 -8.96
N VAL A 52 -4.46 -0.60 -9.70
CA VAL A 52 -3.35 0.22 -9.17
C VAL A 52 -3.83 1.62 -8.75
N GLU A 53 -4.95 2.10 -9.30
CA GLU A 53 -5.58 3.35 -8.87
C GLU A 53 -6.70 3.15 -7.85
N ALA A 54 -7.08 1.90 -7.60
CA ALA A 54 -8.15 1.58 -6.69
C ALA A 54 -7.75 1.84 -5.24
N LYS A 55 -8.73 1.74 -4.35
CA LYS A 55 -8.50 1.89 -2.93
C LYS A 55 -7.60 0.74 -2.44
N PRO A 56 -6.81 0.97 -1.37
CA PRO A 56 -5.98 -0.08 -0.76
C PRO A 56 -6.79 -1.33 -0.38
N GLU A 57 -8.06 -1.17 -0.04
CA GLU A 57 -8.98 -2.28 0.25
C GLU A 57 -9.27 -3.16 -0.97
N ASP A 58 -9.44 -2.54 -2.15
CA ASP A 58 -9.66 -3.26 -3.41
C ASP A 58 -8.37 -3.93 -3.89
N ILE A 59 -7.22 -3.25 -3.75
CA ILE A 59 -5.90 -3.83 -4.05
C ILE A 59 -5.66 -5.09 -3.21
N LYS A 60 -6.01 -5.06 -1.91
CA LYS A 60 -5.95 -6.25 -1.04
C LYS A 60 -6.88 -7.36 -1.49
N LYS A 61 -8.14 -7.06 -1.78
CA LYS A 61 -9.11 -8.06 -2.26
C LYS A 61 -8.68 -8.68 -3.58
N ALA A 62 -8.01 -7.88 -4.41
CA ALA A 62 -7.48 -8.27 -5.69
C ALA A 62 -6.05 -8.77 -5.64
N GLU A 63 -5.42 -8.95 -4.47
CA GLU A 63 -3.99 -9.27 -4.36
C GLU A 63 -3.60 -10.48 -5.22
N GLY A 64 -4.41 -11.55 -5.17
CA GLY A 64 -4.18 -12.75 -5.98
C GLY A 64 -4.22 -12.46 -7.48
N LEU A 65 -5.21 -11.68 -7.93
CA LEU A 65 -5.38 -11.33 -9.34
C LEU A 65 -4.29 -10.34 -9.80
N LEU A 66 -3.96 -9.35 -8.98
CA LEU A 66 -2.83 -8.45 -9.20
C LEU A 66 -1.51 -9.20 -9.28
N LYS A 67 -1.33 -10.26 -8.49
CA LYS A 67 -0.14 -11.11 -8.52
C LYS A 67 0.09 -11.68 -9.92
N ASP A 68 -0.93 -12.34 -10.47
CA ASP A 68 -0.91 -12.86 -11.84
C ASP A 68 -0.67 -11.74 -12.85
N LYS A 69 -1.39 -10.62 -12.74
CA LYS A 69 -1.26 -9.49 -13.66
C LYS A 69 0.15 -8.89 -13.68
N ILE A 70 0.78 -8.71 -12.51
CA ILE A 70 2.15 -8.20 -12.37
C ILE A 70 3.13 -9.12 -13.11
N VAL A 71 2.96 -10.44 -12.96
CA VAL A 71 3.81 -11.45 -13.62
C VAL A 71 3.55 -11.47 -15.14
N GLU A 72 2.29 -11.44 -15.57
CA GLU A 72 1.90 -11.38 -16.99
C GLU A 72 2.47 -10.13 -17.68
N ALA A 73 2.38 -8.97 -17.02
CA ALA A 73 2.90 -7.70 -17.51
C ALA A 73 4.42 -7.57 -17.36
N GLY A 74 5.09 -8.53 -16.72
CA GLY A 74 6.54 -8.50 -16.46
C GLY A 74 6.98 -7.31 -15.61
N VAL A 75 6.11 -6.87 -14.69
CA VAL A 75 6.38 -5.79 -13.73
C VAL A 75 7.35 -6.28 -12.66
N ASP A 76 7.27 -7.56 -12.27
CA ASP A 76 8.18 -8.19 -11.30
C ASP A 76 9.62 -8.35 -11.82
N LYS A 77 9.77 -8.45 -13.14
CA LYS A 77 11.07 -8.52 -13.82
C LYS A 77 11.72 -7.16 -14.00
N ASP A 78 10.96 -6.09 -13.74
CA ASP A 78 11.45 -4.74 -13.89
C ASP A 78 12.17 -4.30 -12.61
N ASN A 79 13.48 -4.23 -12.71
CA ASN A 79 14.34 -3.94 -11.56
C ASN A 79 14.15 -2.50 -11.07
N GLU A 80 13.75 -1.57 -11.96
CA GLU A 80 13.48 -0.18 -11.60
C GLU A 80 12.20 -0.07 -10.77
N ILE A 81 11.14 -0.78 -11.18
CA ILE A 81 9.89 -0.87 -10.42
C ILE A 81 10.13 -1.51 -9.05
N THR A 82 10.86 -2.62 -9.01
CA THR A 82 11.13 -3.34 -7.76
C THR A 82 11.95 -2.47 -6.80
N LYS A 83 12.96 -1.75 -7.31
CA LYS A 83 13.74 -0.78 -6.53
C LYS A 83 12.86 0.35 -5.99
N LEU A 84 12.05 0.98 -6.83
CA LEU A 84 11.18 2.09 -6.42
C LEU A 84 10.15 1.65 -5.38
N ALA A 85 9.59 0.45 -5.51
CA ALA A 85 8.68 -0.10 -4.52
C ALA A 85 9.37 -0.32 -3.18
N GLN A 86 10.63 -0.78 -3.20
CA GLN A 86 11.42 -1.01 -2.01
C GLN A 86 11.83 0.33 -1.35
N ASP A 87 12.25 1.30 -2.14
CA ASP A 87 12.61 2.66 -1.70
C ASP A 87 11.40 3.40 -1.10
N LEU A 88 10.21 3.22 -1.70
CA LEU A 88 8.96 3.78 -1.17
C LEU A 88 8.65 3.22 0.21
N LEU A 89 8.77 1.90 0.39
CA LEU A 89 8.51 1.24 1.67
C LEU A 89 9.55 1.64 2.72
N ASP A 90 10.82 1.78 2.33
CA ASP A 90 11.89 2.21 3.22
C ASP A 90 11.66 3.65 3.72
N LYS A 91 11.42 4.59 2.80
CA LYS A 91 11.05 5.98 3.14
C LYS A 91 9.81 6.05 4.00
N LEU A 92 8.81 5.21 3.72
CA LEU A 92 7.61 5.14 4.53
C LEU A 92 7.91 4.56 5.92
N GLN A 93 8.81 3.59 6.05
CA GLN A 93 9.23 3.05 7.33
C GLN A 93 9.97 4.08 8.19
N GLU A 94 10.74 4.96 7.56
CA GLU A 94 11.44 6.09 8.21
C GLU A 94 10.47 7.17 8.71
N GLN A 95 9.27 7.25 8.14
CA GLN A 95 8.26 8.24 8.48
C GLN A 95 7.52 7.92 9.79
N PRO A 96 7.17 8.95 10.59
CA PRO A 96 6.37 8.76 11.80
C PRO A 96 4.99 8.19 11.45
N GLY A 97 4.76 6.94 11.85
CA GLY A 97 3.51 6.21 11.60
C GLY A 97 3.47 5.44 10.28
N GLY A 98 4.50 5.49 9.44
CA GLY A 98 4.51 4.73 8.19
C GLY A 98 4.76 3.23 8.39
N GLN A 99 5.52 2.82 9.41
CA GLN A 99 5.56 1.42 9.87
C GLN A 99 4.17 0.85 10.18
N GLN A 100 3.32 1.63 10.85
CA GLN A 100 1.95 1.22 11.16
C GLN A 100 1.11 1.05 9.90
N ILE A 101 1.30 1.94 8.91
CA ILE A 101 0.64 1.83 7.60
C ILE A 101 1.02 0.52 6.91
N ILE A 102 2.32 0.22 6.86
CA ILE A 102 2.90 -0.99 6.26
C ILE A 102 2.31 -2.23 6.98
N THR A 103 2.38 -2.30 8.31
CA THR A 103 1.89 -3.47 9.07
C THR A 103 0.37 -3.67 8.99
N GLN A 104 -0.43 -2.60 9.06
CA GLN A 104 -1.91 -2.73 9.05
C GLN A 104 -2.47 -3.00 7.66
N ASN A 105 -1.83 -2.47 6.61
CA ASN A 105 -2.36 -2.49 5.25
C ASN A 105 -1.68 -3.52 4.34
N ILE A 106 -0.83 -4.39 4.87
CA ILE A 106 -0.25 -5.49 4.07
C ILE A 106 -0.64 -6.82 4.72
N SER A 107 -1.46 -7.63 4.04
CA SER A 107 -2.18 -8.76 4.67
C SER A 107 -1.31 -9.97 5.02
N ASN A 108 -0.12 -10.13 4.44
CA ASN A 108 0.64 -11.39 4.62
C ASN A 108 2.15 -11.21 4.64
N VAL A 109 2.64 -9.98 4.69
CA VAL A 109 4.06 -9.73 4.52
C VAL A 109 4.70 -9.46 5.87
N LYS A 110 5.60 -10.36 6.22
CA LYS A 110 6.58 -10.32 7.32
C LYS A 110 7.56 -9.14 7.13
N TYR A 111 7.08 -7.92 6.89
CA TYR A 111 7.82 -6.69 7.15
C TYR A 111 7.88 -6.60 8.67
N ALA A 112 8.91 -7.24 9.23
CA ALA A 112 9.09 -7.37 10.65
C ALA A 112 9.12 -5.97 11.27
N ALA A 113 8.02 -5.60 11.92
CA ALA A 113 8.04 -4.60 12.96
C ALA A 113 8.99 -5.13 14.04
N THR A 114 10.27 -4.79 13.91
CA THR A 114 11.16 -4.86 15.06
C THR A 114 10.75 -3.74 16.01
N SER A 115 10.06 -4.16 17.07
CA SER A 115 9.92 -3.50 18.37
C SER A 115 9.21 -2.14 18.42
N GLY A 116 7.98 -2.16 18.95
CA GLY A 116 7.30 -0.96 19.44
C GLY A 116 5.87 -1.25 19.87
N THR A 117 5.71 -1.77 21.08
CA THR A 117 4.44 -1.92 21.78
C THR A 117 3.59 -0.66 21.64
N GLY A 118 2.45 -0.77 20.96
CA GLY A 118 1.47 0.30 20.87
C GLY A 118 0.10 -0.36 20.84
N ASN A 119 -0.45 -0.56 22.04
CA ASN A 119 -1.85 -0.92 22.25
C ASN A 119 -2.73 0.13 21.56
N ALA A 120 -3.07 -0.09 20.29
CA ALA A 120 -4.11 0.68 19.63
C ALA A 120 -5.44 0.13 20.13
N SER A 121 -5.92 0.71 21.23
CA SER A 121 -7.31 0.61 21.66
C SER A 121 -8.20 1.13 20.53
N ILE A 122 -8.58 0.24 19.62
CA ILE A 122 -9.75 0.39 18.76
C ILE A 122 -11.01 0.25 19.63
N SER A 123 -11.36 1.33 20.33
CA SER A 123 -12.72 1.54 20.83
C SER A 123 -13.11 2.99 20.58
N GLY A 124 -13.14 3.35 19.31
CA GLY A 124 -13.88 4.49 18.78
C GLY A 124 -15.10 4.01 18.01
N ILE A 125 -15.97 3.20 18.64
CA ILE A 125 -17.34 3.08 18.16
C ILE A 125 -18.16 4.18 18.81
N THR A 126 -18.29 5.29 18.08
CA THR A 126 -19.39 6.23 18.29
C THR A 126 -20.67 5.51 17.91
N GLU A 127 -21.31 4.85 18.87
CA GLU A 127 -22.73 4.50 18.73
C GLU A 127 -23.57 5.68 19.23
N HIS A 128 -23.99 6.47 18.24
CA HIS A 128 -25.06 7.44 18.34
C HIS A 128 -26.39 6.67 18.54
N GLY A 129 -26.75 6.45 19.80
CA GLY A 129 -28.02 5.84 20.21
C GLY A 129 -28.90 6.87 20.92
N THR A 130 -29.86 7.38 20.17
CA THR A 130 -30.93 8.30 20.55
C THR A 130 -31.84 7.79 21.68
N SER A 131 -32.45 8.75 22.40
CA SER A 131 -33.74 8.70 23.14
C SER A 131 -33.55 8.82 24.66
N LYS A 132 -33.85 9.96 25.31
CA LYS A 132 -35.13 10.70 25.51
C LYS A 132 -35.72 10.36 26.89
N ASP A 133 -35.95 11.43 27.64
CA ASP A 133 -36.74 11.63 28.88
C ASP A 133 -37.76 10.53 29.23
N ASP A 134 -37.78 10.06 30.49
CA ASP A 134 -38.68 10.57 31.57
C ASP A 134 -38.21 10.02 32.94
#